data_AF-A0AA40F8N9-F1
#
_entry.id   AF-A0AA40F8N9-F1
#
_cell.length_a   1.000
_cell.length_b   1.000
_cell.length_c   1.000
_cell.angle_alpha   90.00
_cell.angle_beta   90.00
_cell.angle_gamma   90.00
#
_symmetry.space_group_name_H-M   'P 1'
#
loop_
_entity.id
_entity.type
_entity.pdbx_description
1 polymer ?
#
loop_
_entity_poly.entity_id
_entity_poly.type
_entity_poly.pdbx_seq_one_letter_code
_entity_poly.pdbx_strand_id
1 'polypeptide(L)'
;MPPPPPTPLETYTLSPADHLSIFTTTILPTELAPHHSHPHRASSGHRPLAVLILGQTGAGKTRLAPLLLAALSRGGGDDSPPVHLIADTYKAYHPHYAVCLPAASADARKWLAMACEHVVERRMDVLVESACRYPGDFCELVEIFGRGGYAVRVAVLAVPEGLSRLGILRRYYGGLEEGRGRLTPRGVHDESYEGLREAVGWLDGRGGEGVVVVRRGNLLAHRGGGAAAALEVERKRALTGEEREVAERDMEELRRLGDPGVDAQLQEIQGLLDGLGSVDGGELQALRADEFITDGLEA
;
A
#
# COMPACT_ATOMS: atom_id res chain seq x y z
N MET A 1 -7.25 2.22 -42.74
CA MET A 1 -5.84 2.38 -42.31
C MET A 1 -5.59 1.42 -41.18
N PRO A 2 -4.49 0.67 -41.17
CA PRO A 2 -4.04 -0.02 -39.97
C PRO A 2 -3.75 1.03 -38.87
N PRO A 3 -3.97 0.71 -37.59
CA PRO A 3 -3.57 1.59 -36.50
C PRO A 3 -2.05 1.82 -36.56
N PRO A 4 -1.56 3.03 -36.19
CA PRO A 4 -0.14 3.27 -36.12
C PRO A 4 0.52 2.27 -35.15
N PRO A 5 1.77 1.86 -35.41
CA PRO A 5 2.50 0.98 -34.50
C PRO A 5 2.55 1.61 -33.10
N PRO A 6 2.48 0.80 -32.02
CA PRO A 6 2.56 1.32 -30.66
C PRO A 6 3.89 2.06 -30.48
N THR A 7 3.81 3.30 -30.00
CA THR A 7 5.00 4.10 -29.67
C THR A 7 5.81 3.37 -28.59
N PRO A 8 7.14 3.20 -28.76
CA PRO A 8 7.98 2.56 -27.75
C PRO A 8 7.87 3.25 -26.38
N LEU A 9 7.91 2.49 -25.29
CA LEU A 9 7.91 3.04 -23.92
C LEU A 9 9.06 4.02 -23.68
N GLU A 10 10.20 3.82 -24.36
CA GLU A 10 11.37 4.69 -24.33
C GLU A 10 11.05 6.14 -24.73
N THR A 11 10.06 6.35 -25.61
CA THR A 11 9.63 7.69 -26.04
C THR A 11 9.00 8.50 -24.91
N TYR A 12 8.50 7.83 -23.87
CA TYR A 12 7.84 8.47 -22.72
C TYR A 12 8.73 8.50 -21.48
N THR A 13 9.99 8.08 -21.57
CA THR A 13 10.91 8.03 -20.44
C THR A 13 11.45 9.43 -20.15
N LEU A 14 11.28 9.91 -18.92
CA LEU A 14 11.85 11.18 -18.49
C LEU A 14 13.36 11.08 -18.29
N SER A 15 14.07 12.16 -18.66
CA SER A 15 15.48 12.31 -18.29
C SER A 15 15.61 12.51 -16.77
N PRO A 16 16.76 12.18 -16.15
CA PRO A 16 16.98 12.47 -14.73
C PRO A 16 16.79 13.95 -14.37
N ALA A 17 17.15 14.85 -15.27
CA ALA A 17 16.99 16.30 -15.08
C ALA A 17 15.51 16.71 -15.08
N ASP A 18 14.70 16.17 -16.01
CA ASP A 18 13.26 16.44 -16.05
C ASP A 18 12.56 15.86 -14.82
N HIS A 19 12.96 14.65 -14.41
CA HIS A 19 12.42 13.98 -13.24
C HIS A 19 12.66 14.80 -11.96
N LEU A 20 13.89 15.30 -11.77
CA LEU A 20 14.24 16.20 -10.67
C LEU A 20 13.53 17.55 -10.75
N SER A 21 13.43 18.12 -11.95
CA SER A 21 12.75 19.39 -12.18
C SER A 21 11.27 19.31 -11.81
N ILE A 22 10.56 18.30 -12.30
CA ILE A 22 9.14 18.07 -11.97
C ILE A 22 8.96 17.86 -10.46
N PHE A 23 9.84 17.06 -9.85
CA PHE A 23 9.78 16.80 -8.42
C PHE A 23 9.91 18.10 -7.61
N THR A 24 10.96 18.88 -7.87
CA THR A 24 11.31 20.06 -7.07
C THR A 24 10.39 21.26 -7.31
N THR A 25 9.94 21.46 -8.55
CA THR A 25 9.17 22.65 -8.94
C THR A 25 7.66 22.44 -8.88
N THR A 26 7.18 21.19 -8.93
CA THR A 26 5.75 20.88 -8.99
C THR A 26 5.29 19.98 -7.84
N ILE A 27 5.92 18.81 -7.65
CA ILE A 27 5.47 17.83 -6.65
C ILE A 27 5.72 18.33 -5.24
N LEU A 28 6.95 18.77 -4.92
CA LEU A 28 7.28 19.25 -3.57
C LEU A 28 6.38 20.40 -3.11
N PRO A 29 6.16 21.47 -3.91
CA PRO A 29 5.30 22.58 -3.49
C PRO A 29 3.83 22.20 -3.33
N THR A 30 3.34 21.23 -4.12
CA THR A 30 1.93 20.85 -4.13
C THR A 30 1.60 19.84 -3.03
N GLU A 31 2.42 18.80 -2.90
CA GLU A 31 2.14 17.65 -2.04
C GLU A 31 2.79 17.74 -0.65
N LEU A 32 3.93 18.45 -0.53
CA LEU A 32 4.75 18.40 0.69
C LEU A 32 4.94 19.74 1.39
N ALA A 33 4.82 20.88 0.70
CA ALA A 33 4.90 22.21 1.32
C ALA A 33 3.89 22.46 2.45
N PRO A 34 2.64 21.91 2.44
CA PRO A 34 1.73 22.04 3.58
C PRO A 34 2.32 21.54 4.92
N HIS A 35 3.30 20.63 4.86
CA HIS A 35 3.99 20.08 6.03
C HIS A 35 5.23 20.90 6.44
N HIS A 36 5.68 21.89 5.64
CA HIS A 36 6.91 22.65 5.89
C HIS A 36 6.71 23.80 6.90
N SER A 37 5.48 24.14 7.25
CA SER A 37 5.16 25.25 8.18
C SER A 37 5.59 24.99 9.63
N HIS A 38 6.03 23.76 9.93
CA HIS A 38 6.42 23.38 11.28
C HIS A 38 7.94 23.27 11.40
N PRO A 39 8.54 23.76 12.51
CA PRO A 39 9.98 23.79 12.68
C PRO A 39 10.57 22.37 12.60
N HIS A 40 11.76 22.27 12.02
CA HIS A 40 12.50 21.03 11.89
C HIS A 40 12.66 20.34 13.26
N ARG A 41 12.14 19.10 13.38
CA ARG A 41 12.28 18.22 14.56
C ARG A 41 13.72 17.82 14.93
N ALA A 42 14.72 18.40 14.28
CA ALA A 42 16.12 18.12 14.56
C ALA A 42 16.53 18.45 16.01
N SER A 43 15.78 19.31 16.70
CA SER A 43 16.08 19.78 18.07
C SER A 43 15.34 19.04 19.19
N SER A 44 14.39 18.14 18.92
CA SER A 44 13.55 17.53 19.97
C SER A 44 14.11 16.23 20.57
N GLY A 45 15.25 15.72 20.09
CA GLY A 45 15.78 14.41 20.52
C GLY A 45 14.90 13.22 20.16
N HIS A 46 13.76 13.44 19.50
CA HIS A 46 12.82 12.41 19.11
C HIS A 46 13.31 11.67 17.86
N ARG A 47 13.22 10.35 17.90
CA ARG A 47 13.50 9.48 16.75
C ARG A 47 12.26 9.46 15.83
N PRO A 48 12.35 9.94 14.58
CA PRO A 48 11.19 10.03 13.70
C PRO A 48 10.69 8.64 13.29
N LEU A 49 9.40 8.56 12.98
CA LEU A 49 8.68 7.32 12.74
C LEU A 49 8.30 7.17 11.26
N ALA A 50 8.55 5.98 10.72
CA ALA A 50 8.11 5.61 9.38
C ALA A 50 7.23 4.37 9.47
N VAL A 51 5.93 4.54 9.19
CA VAL A 51 4.95 3.44 9.16
C VAL A 51 4.70 3.08 7.69
N LEU A 52 5.04 1.86 7.29
CA LEU A 52 4.80 1.37 5.95
C LEU A 52 3.64 0.37 5.96
N ILE A 53 2.62 0.60 5.14
CA ILE A 53 1.54 -0.35 4.91
C ILE A 53 1.83 -1.11 3.63
N LEU A 54 1.97 -2.43 3.78
CA LEU A 54 2.28 -3.34 2.70
C LEU A 54 1.08 -4.24 2.42
N GLY A 55 0.65 -4.35 1.17
CA GLY A 55 -0.40 -5.29 0.81
C GLY A 55 -0.76 -5.17 -0.65
N GLN A 56 -1.20 -6.27 -1.27
CA GLN A 56 -1.52 -6.26 -2.69
C GLN A 56 -2.63 -5.24 -3.03
N THR A 57 -2.77 -4.94 -4.33
CA THR A 57 -3.89 -4.12 -4.78
C THR A 57 -5.23 -4.78 -4.39
N GLY A 58 -6.17 -4.02 -3.84
CA GLY A 58 -7.45 -4.56 -3.34
C GLY A 58 -7.40 -5.19 -1.94
N ALA A 59 -6.24 -5.27 -1.28
CA ALA A 59 -6.15 -5.80 0.09
C ALA A 59 -6.94 -4.96 1.12
N GLY A 60 -7.11 -3.66 0.87
CA GLY A 60 -7.87 -2.76 1.75
C GLY A 60 -7.00 -1.80 2.57
N LYS A 61 -5.82 -1.41 2.06
CA LYS A 61 -4.91 -0.45 2.71
C LYS A 61 -5.59 0.85 3.14
N THR A 62 -6.51 1.38 2.33
CA THR A 62 -7.31 2.57 2.67
C THR A 62 -8.09 2.44 3.99
N ARG A 63 -8.43 1.23 4.44
CA ARG A 63 -9.14 1.04 5.73
C ARG A 63 -8.19 1.03 6.94
N LEU A 64 -6.91 0.72 6.70
CA LEU A 64 -5.87 0.67 7.74
C LEU A 64 -5.13 2.00 7.85
N ALA A 65 -4.89 2.70 6.73
CA ALA A 65 -4.13 3.94 6.69
C ALA A 65 -4.66 5.04 7.62
N PRO A 66 -5.96 5.37 7.67
CA PRO A 66 -6.48 6.40 8.57
C PRO A 66 -6.27 6.06 10.05
N LEU A 67 -6.39 4.78 10.42
CA LEU A 67 -6.20 4.32 11.79
C LEU A 67 -4.74 4.47 12.24
N LEU A 68 -3.79 4.10 11.37
CA LEU A 68 -2.36 4.26 11.65
C LEU A 68 -1.91 5.72 11.57
N LEU A 69 -2.42 6.50 10.62
CA LEU A 69 -2.12 7.92 10.50
C LEU A 69 -2.61 8.69 11.74
N ALA A 70 -3.82 8.40 12.22
CA ALA A 70 -4.35 9.04 13.43
C ALA A 70 -3.53 8.70 14.68
N ALA A 71 -3.05 7.46 14.80
CA ALA A 71 -2.16 7.06 15.90
C ALA A 71 -0.78 7.72 15.79
N LEU A 72 -0.24 7.85 14.57
CA LEU A 72 1.02 8.54 14.31
C LEU A 72 0.92 10.03 14.69
N SER A 73 -0.18 10.69 14.35
CA SER A 73 -0.44 12.08 14.75
C SER A 73 -0.52 12.27 16.27
N ARG A 74 -1.02 11.28 17.03
CA ARG A 74 -1.07 11.34 18.49
C ARG A 74 0.28 11.10 19.15
N GLY A 75 1.09 10.20 18.59
CA GLY A 75 2.42 9.88 19.10
C GLY A 75 3.44 10.98 18.81
N GLY A 76 3.22 11.76 17.75
CA GLY A 76 4.04 12.92 17.45
C GLY A 76 3.70 14.10 18.36
N GLY A 77 4.46 14.29 19.44
CA GLY A 77 4.21 15.29 20.50
C GLY A 77 4.30 16.79 20.10
N ASP A 78 4.05 17.15 18.84
CA ASP A 78 3.99 18.52 18.32
C ASP A 78 2.86 18.62 17.27
N ASP A 79 2.32 19.81 17.02
CA ASP A 79 1.20 20.10 16.10
C ASP A 79 1.49 19.80 14.61
N SER A 80 2.64 19.18 14.30
CA SER A 80 3.07 18.80 12.96
C SER A 80 2.36 17.51 12.48
N PRO A 81 1.44 17.57 11.51
CA PRO A 81 0.78 16.36 11.02
C PRO A 81 1.77 15.46 10.25
N PRO A 82 1.71 14.12 10.44
CA PRO A 82 2.51 13.19 9.69
C PRO A 82 2.21 13.28 8.19
N VAL A 83 3.22 12.97 7.38
CA VAL A 83 3.11 12.94 5.93
C VAL A 83 2.51 11.60 5.49
N HIS A 84 1.57 11.62 4.54
CA HIS A 84 1.01 10.39 3.95
C HIS A 84 1.40 10.29 2.48
N LEU A 85 2.17 9.26 2.12
CA LEU A 85 2.72 9.07 0.78
C LEU A 85 2.13 7.83 0.10
N ILE A 86 1.70 8.00 -1.15
CA ILE A 86 1.20 6.92 -2.02
C ILE A 86 1.71 7.17 -3.44
N ALA A 87 2.31 6.16 -4.09
CA ALA A 87 2.84 6.30 -5.45
C ALA A 87 1.78 6.76 -6.46
N ASP A 88 0.52 6.34 -6.30
CA ASP A 88 -0.56 6.66 -7.22
C ASP A 88 -0.82 8.17 -7.33
N THR A 89 -0.58 8.94 -6.26
CA THR A 89 -0.66 10.41 -6.27
C THR A 89 0.27 11.02 -7.32
N TYR A 90 1.47 10.45 -7.50
CA TYR A 90 2.49 11.04 -8.37
C TYR A 90 2.30 10.76 -9.86
N LYS A 91 1.45 9.79 -10.23
CA LYS A 91 1.25 9.41 -11.64
C LYS A 91 0.75 10.59 -12.50
N ALA A 92 -0.13 11.42 -11.93
CA ALA A 92 -0.73 12.55 -12.62
C ALA A 92 0.27 13.66 -13.00
N TYR A 93 1.43 13.70 -12.36
CA TYR A 93 2.50 14.67 -12.66
C TYR A 93 3.34 14.27 -13.87
N HIS A 94 3.21 13.04 -14.37
CA HIS A 94 3.90 12.63 -15.58
C HIS A 94 3.32 13.35 -16.81
N PRO A 95 4.14 14.05 -17.64
CA PRO A 95 3.65 14.82 -18.79
C PRO A 95 2.81 14.01 -19.78
N HIS A 96 3.06 12.71 -19.84
CA HIS A 96 2.36 11.76 -20.71
C HIS A 96 1.37 10.84 -19.97
N TYR A 97 0.92 11.22 -18.77
CA TYR A 97 0.00 10.40 -17.95
C TYR A 97 -1.24 9.94 -18.72
N ALA A 98 -1.84 10.82 -19.52
CA ALA A 98 -3.05 10.53 -20.29
C ALA A 98 -2.83 9.48 -21.41
N VAL A 99 -1.59 9.31 -21.89
CA VAL A 99 -1.27 8.50 -23.08
C VAL A 99 -0.41 7.27 -22.76
N CYS A 100 0.39 7.30 -21.69
CA CYS A 100 1.27 6.19 -21.31
C CYS A 100 1.29 5.97 -19.79
N LEU A 101 0.27 5.24 -19.30
CA LEU A 101 0.17 4.88 -17.89
C LEU A 101 1.34 4.02 -17.37
N PRO A 102 1.92 3.07 -18.14
CA PRO A 102 3.08 2.31 -17.68
C PRO A 102 4.29 3.20 -17.37
N ALA A 103 4.64 4.15 -18.25
CA ALA A 103 5.73 5.09 -18.02
C ALA A 103 5.44 5.99 -16.80
N ALA A 104 4.23 6.56 -16.74
CA ALA A 104 3.81 7.37 -15.59
C ALA A 104 3.86 6.60 -14.26
N SER A 105 3.50 5.31 -14.26
CA SER A 105 3.59 4.46 -13.08
C SER A 105 5.04 4.15 -12.69
N ALA A 106 5.95 4.04 -13.65
CA ALA A 106 7.37 3.85 -13.37
C ALA A 106 7.99 5.10 -12.73
N ASP A 107 7.73 6.29 -13.29
CA ASP A 107 8.29 7.54 -12.76
C ASP A 107 7.64 7.98 -11.46
N ALA A 108 6.37 7.65 -11.23
CA ALA A 108 5.70 7.84 -9.94
C ALA A 108 6.38 7.09 -8.79
N ARG A 109 6.93 5.89 -9.04
CA ARG A 109 7.68 5.12 -8.02
C ARG A 109 8.99 5.82 -7.66
N LYS A 110 9.69 6.36 -8.66
CA LYS A 110 10.89 7.16 -8.43
C LYS A 110 10.58 8.45 -7.64
N TRP A 111 9.49 9.15 -7.98
CA TRP A 111 9.07 10.32 -7.22
C TRP A 111 8.64 9.99 -5.79
N LEU A 112 8.05 8.82 -5.55
CA LEU A 112 7.80 8.34 -4.18
C LEU A 112 9.10 8.16 -3.39
N ALA A 113 10.14 7.57 -3.98
CA ALA A 113 11.44 7.44 -3.34
C ALA A 113 12.04 8.83 -3.00
N MET A 114 12.01 9.76 -3.96
CA MET A 114 12.46 11.15 -3.72
C MET A 114 11.64 11.86 -2.61
N ALA A 115 10.32 11.64 -2.56
CA ALA A 115 9.47 12.16 -1.49
C ALA A 115 9.86 11.60 -0.12
N CYS A 116 10.21 10.30 -0.05
CA CYS A 116 10.70 9.67 1.18
C CYS A 116 12.07 10.25 1.59
N GLU A 117 12.99 10.49 0.65
CA GLU A 117 14.27 11.16 0.94
C GLU A 117 14.05 12.57 1.48
N HIS A 118 13.17 13.37 0.86
CA HIS A 118 12.81 14.70 1.35
C HIS A 118 12.21 14.64 2.78
N VAL A 119 11.35 13.65 3.06
CA VAL A 119 10.81 13.41 4.41
C VAL A 119 11.94 13.15 5.40
N VAL A 120 12.92 12.31 5.03
CA VAL A 120 14.10 12.00 5.86
C VAL A 120 14.93 13.25 6.14
N GLU A 121 15.22 14.06 5.12
CA GLU A 121 15.96 15.33 5.25
C GLU A 121 15.27 16.30 6.22
N ARG A 122 13.93 16.32 6.21
CA ARG A 122 13.11 17.16 7.09
C ARG A 122 12.82 16.54 8.46
N ARG A 123 13.16 15.26 8.67
CA ARG A 123 12.85 14.47 9.89
C ARG A 123 11.36 14.45 10.25
N MET A 124 10.49 14.34 9.24
CA MET A 124 9.05 14.27 9.44
C MET A 124 8.60 12.82 9.69
N ASP A 125 7.60 12.63 10.55
CA ASP A 125 6.93 11.33 10.68
C ASP A 125 6.11 11.06 9.41
N VAL A 126 6.06 9.79 9.00
CA VAL A 126 5.48 9.43 7.70
C VAL A 126 4.74 8.09 7.72
N LEU A 127 3.64 8.04 6.98
CA LEU A 127 2.96 6.82 6.58
C LEU A 127 3.12 6.63 5.07
N VAL A 128 3.62 5.48 4.64
CA VAL A 128 3.79 5.14 3.22
C VAL A 128 2.98 3.90 2.86
N GLU A 129 2.17 3.98 1.81
CA GLU A 129 1.46 2.81 1.29
C GLU A 129 2.16 2.21 0.07
N SER A 130 2.34 0.89 0.08
CA SER A 130 2.88 0.15 -1.06
C SER A 130 2.00 -1.03 -1.44
N ALA A 131 1.72 -1.15 -2.74
CA ALA A 131 1.03 -2.29 -3.33
C ALA A 131 1.94 -3.52 -3.51
N CYS A 132 3.26 -3.36 -3.38
CA CYS A 132 4.25 -4.42 -3.56
C CYS A 132 4.29 -5.07 -4.95
N ARG A 133 3.93 -4.34 -6.01
CA ARG A 133 4.08 -4.83 -7.40
C ARG A 133 5.55 -5.12 -7.77
N TYR A 134 6.45 -4.26 -7.30
CA TYR A 134 7.89 -4.42 -7.46
C TYR A 134 8.50 -4.44 -6.06
N PRO A 135 8.84 -5.62 -5.50
CA PRO A 135 9.29 -5.74 -4.12
C PRO A 135 10.57 -4.96 -3.84
N GLY A 136 11.47 -4.85 -4.82
CA GLY A 136 12.69 -4.04 -4.72
C GLY A 136 12.44 -2.59 -4.34
N ASP A 137 11.37 -1.96 -4.85
CA ASP A 137 11.03 -0.58 -4.48
C ASP A 137 10.67 -0.49 -3.00
N PHE A 138 9.89 -1.45 -2.48
CA PHE A 138 9.54 -1.45 -1.06
C PHE A 138 10.78 -1.63 -0.18
N CYS A 139 11.67 -2.54 -0.56
CA CYS A 139 12.94 -2.73 0.12
C CYS A 139 13.76 -1.43 0.15
N GLU A 140 13.81 -0.70 -0.98
CA GLU A 140 14.45 0.61 -1.06
C GLU A 140 13.82 1.63 -0.11
N LEU A 141 12.48 1.71 -0.01
CA LEU A 141 11.80 2.59 0.93
C LEU A 141 12.18 2.30 2.38
N VAL A 142 12.19 1.02 2.78
CA VAL A 142 12.62 0.61 4.13
C VAL A 142 14.08 1.03 4.39
N GLU A 143 14.95 0.90 3.40
CA GLU A 143 16.36 1.29 3.52
C GLU A 143 16.56 2.81 3.57
N ILE A 144 15.78 3.60 2.82
CA ILE A 144 15.79 5.08 2.90
C ILE A 144 15.55 5.53 4.34
N PHE A 145 14.49 5.02 4.97
CA PHE A 145 14.17 5.37 6.36
C PHE A 145 15.18 4.79 7.37
N GLY A 146 15.63 3.56 7.16
CA GLY A 146 16.67 2.94 7.99
C GLY A 146 17.96 3.75 8.02
N ARG A 147 18.46 4.18 6.86
CA ARG A 147 19.64 5.07 6.75
C ARG A 147 19.38 6.45 7.37
N GLY A 148 18.13 6.94 7.31
CA GLY A 148 17.68 8.17 7.97
C GLY A 148 17.58 8.09 9.50
N GLY A 149 17.84 6.92 10.10
CA GLY A 149 17.75 6.71 11.55
C GLY A 149 16.32 6.60 12.09
N TYR A 150 15.33 6.39 11.22
CA TYR A 150 13.93 6.26 11.61
C TYR A 150 13.69 5.00 12.43
N ALA A 151 12.66 5.02 13.26
CA ALA A 151 12.02 3.81 13.74
C ALA A 151 11.00 3.35 12.68
N VAL A 152 11.33 2.25 12.01
CA VAL A 152 10.51 1.70 10.91
C VAL A 152 9.51 0.70 11.47
N ARG A 153 8.25 0.84 11.08
CA ARG A 153 7.15 -0.07 11.41
C ARG A 153 6.50 -0.53 10.12
N VAL A 154 6.22 -1.82 9.98
CA VAL A 154 5.61 -2.37 8.77
C VAL A 154 4.34 -3.12 9.12
N ALA A 155 3.21 -2.70 8.57
CA ALA A 155 1.94 -3.42 8.66
C ALA A 155 1.65 -4.14 7.34
N VAL A 156 1.69 -5.47 7.38
CA VAL A 156 1.46 -6.35 6.23
C VAL A 156 0.01 -6.79 6.23
N LEU A 157 -0.77 -6.38 5.22
CA LEU A 157 -2.12 -6.89 5.01
C LEU A 157 -2.07 -8.28 4.37
N ALA A 158 -2.46 -9.29 5.14
CA ALA A 158 -2.61 -10.66 4.66
C ALA A 158 -4.07 -10.93 4.33
N VAL A 159 -4.37 -10.90 3.03
CA VAL A 159 -5.73 -11.03 2.51
C VAL A 159 -5.76 -12.12 1.44
N PRO A 160 -6.72 -13.07 1.48
CA PRO A 160 -6.94 -14.05 0.43
C PRO A 160 -7.10 -13.42 -0.95
N GLU A 161 -6.59 -14.11 -1.98
CA GLU A 161 -6.58 -13.63 -3.36
C GLU A 161 -7.98 -13.24 -3.88
N GLY A 162 -8.97 -14.13 -3.68
CA GLY A 162 -10.34 -13.89 -4.10
C GLY A 162 -10.94 -12.63 -3.46
N LEU A 163 -10.65 -12.39 -2.18
CA LEU A 163 -11.11 -11.20 -1.47
C LEU A 163 -10.45 -9.91 -1.98
N SER A 164 -9.15 -9.92 -2.27
CA SER A 164 -8.48 -8.74 -2.83
C SER A 164 -8.94 -8.44 -4.26
N ARG A 165 -9.16 -9.46 -5.10
CA ARG A 165 -9.76 -9.30 -6.44
C ARG A 165 -11.19 -8.75 -6.38
N LEU A 166 -12.01 -9.27 -5.47
CA LEU A 166 -13.37 -8.74 -5.24
C LEU A 166 -13.33 -7.27 -4.82
N GLY A 167 -12.40 -6.90 -3.94
CA GLY A 167 -12.19 -5.52 -3.51
C GLY A 167 -11.87 -4.56 -4.66
N ILE A 168 -11.11 -5.01 -5.68
CA ILE A 168 -10.84 -4.22 -6.89
C ILE A 168 -12.13 -3.95 -7.67
N LEU A 169 -12.95 -4.98 -7.90
CA LEU A 169 -14.22 -4.85 -8.61
C LEU A 169 -15.17 -3.91 -7.85
N ARG A 170 -15.31 -4.10 -6.53
CA ARG A 170 -16.16 -3.25 -5.69
C ARG A 170 -15.70 -1.80 -5.68
N ARG A 171 -14.40 -1.55 -5.63
CA ARG A 171 -13.87 -0.19 -5.70
C ARG A 171 -14.21 0.49 -7.04
N TYR A 172 -14.04 -0.23 -8.15
CA TYR A 172 -14.28 0.33 -9.48
C TYR A 172 -15.77 0.52 -9.80
N TYR A 173 -16.59 -0.52 -9.62
CA TYR A 173 -18.01 -0.48 -9.95
C TYR A 173 -18.89 0.16 -8.87
N GLY A 174 -18.44 0.17 -7.61
CA GLY A 174 -19.15 0.82 -6.51
C GLY A 174 -18.99 2.35 -6.47
N GLY A 175 -18.21 2.94 -7.39
CA GLY A 175 -18.08 4.39 -7.52
C GLY A 175 -17.41 5.09 -6.33
N LEU A 176 -16.63 4.36 -5.51
CA LEU A 176 -15.83 4.95 -4.44
C LEU A 176 -14.90 6.02 -5.02
N GLU A 177 -14.73 7.16 -4.36
CA GLU A 177 -13.98 8.32 -4.89
C GLU A 177 -12.54 7.95 -5.31
N GLU A 178 -11.89 7.03 -4.57
CA GLU A 178 -10.58 6.45 -4.86
C GLU A 178 -10.55 5.44 -6.04
N GLY A 179 -11.72 5.00 -6.49
CA GLY A 179 -11.95 4.09 -7.62
C GLY A 179 -12.30 4.80 -8.92
N ARG A 180 -12.42 6.13 -8.91
CA ARG A 180 -12.69 6.92 -10.11
C ARG A 180 -11.52 6.82 -11.08
N GLY A 181 -11.75 6.12 -12.19
CA GLY A 181 -10.96 6.28 -13.41
C GLY A 181 -10.69 5.00 -14.17
N ARG A 182 -10.21 3.93 -13.52
CA ARG A 182 -9.74 2.71 -14.20
C ARG A 182 -9.82 1.45 -13.34
N LEU A 183 -10.29 0.35 -13.94
CA LEU A 183 -10.23 -0.98 -13.34
C LEU A 183 -8.78 -1.46 -13.31
N THR A 184 -8.31 -1.98 -12.17
CA THR A 184 -6.97 -2.56 -12.06
C THR A 184 -6.91 -3.86 -12.86
N PRO A 185 -5.98 -4.00 -13.83
CA PRO A 185 -5.82 -5.25 -14.58
C PRO A 185 -5.41 -6.41 -13.67
N ARG A 186 -5.88 -7.63 -14.00
CA ARG A 186 -5.53 -8.86 -13.28
C ARG A 186 -4.02 -9.04 -13.11
N GLY A 187 -3.23 -8.89 -14.17
CA GLY A 187 -1.78 -9.03 -14.09
C GLY A 187 -1.12 -8.09 -13.07
N VAL A 188 -1.63 -6.86 -12.91
CA VAL A 188 -1.13 -5.92 -11.89
C VAL A 188 -1.45 -6.40 -10.47
N HIS A 189 -2.63 -6.98 -10.27
CA HIS A 189 -2.98 -7.61 -9.00
C HIS A 189 -2.06 -8.81 -8.71
N ASP A 190 -1.88 -9.70 -9.67
CA ASP A 190 -1.11 -10.94 -9.49
C ASP A 190 0.36 -10.64 -9.18
N GLU A 191 0.97 -9.71 -9.92
CA GLU A 191 2.32 -9.20 -9.65
C GLU A 191 2.43 -8.59 -8.24
N SER A 192 1.41 -7.84 -7.79
CA SER A 192 1.36 -7.29 -6.43
C SER A 192 1.18 -8.38 -5.35
N TYR A 193 0.44 -9.44 -5.67
CA TYR A 193 0.18 -10.55 -4.76
C TYR A 193 1.44 -11.38 -4.53
N GLU A 194 2.19 -11.69 -5.58
CA GLU A 194 3.47 -12.39 -5.49
C GLU A 194 4.59 -11.49 -4.94
N GLY A 195 4.69 -10.24 -5.39
CA GLY A 195 5.68 -9.31 -4.88
C GLY A 195 5.54 -9.03 -3.38
N LEU A 196 4.31 -9.07 -2.83
CA LEU A 196 4.10 -9.01 -1.39
C LEU A 196 4.81 -10.15 -0.65
N ARG A 197 4.72 -11.38 -1.17
CA ARG A 197 5.36 -12.55 -0.57
C ARG A 197 6.88 -12.40 -0.54
N GLU A 198 7.47 -11.92 -1.64
CA GLU A 198 8.91 -11.67 -1.73
C GLU A 198 9.37 -10.60 -0.74
N ALA A 199 8.69 -9.46 -0.69
CA ALA A 199 9.01 -8.36 0.21
C ALA A 199 8.92 -8.76 1.69
N VAL A 200 7.91 -9.55 2.06
CA VAL A 200 7.76 -10.02 3.45
C VAL A 200 8.83 -11.06 3.80
N GLY A 201 9.20 -11.93 2.87
CA GLY A 201 10.34 -12.84 3.04
C GLY A 201 11.66 -12.08 3.27
N TRP A 202 11.86 -10.97 2.56
CA TRP A 202 13.02 -10.09 2.77
C TRP A 202 13.02 -9.43 4.16
N LEU A 203 11.85 -8.99 4.66
CA LEU A 203 11.73 -8.44 6.03
C LEU A 203 12.06 -9.49 7.10
N ASP A 204 11.59 -10.73 6.94
CA ASP A 204 11.90 -11.84 7.85
C ASP A 204 13.40 -12.14 7.89
N GLY A 205 14.09 -12.06 6.74
CA GLY A 205 15.55 -12.19 6.66
C GLY A 205 16.31 -11.13 7.46
N ARG A 206 15.65 -10.03 7.86
CA ARG A 206 16.17 -8.95 8.70
C ARG A 206 15.69 -9.03 10.16
N GLY A 207 15.02 -10.12 10.54
CA GLY A 207 14.54 -10.37 11.91
C GLY A 207 13.08 -9.96 12.17
N GLY A 208 12.42 -9.29 11.22
CA GLY A 208 11.00 -8.92 11.32
C GLY A 208 10.65 -7.96 12.47
N GLU A 209 11.63 -7.24 13.03
CA GLU A 209 11.37 -6.26 14.10
C GLU A 209 10.46 -5.14 13.59
N GLY A 210 9.46 -4.77 14.40
CA GLY A 210 8.48 -3.75 14.02
C GLY A 210 7.51 -4.17 12.90
N VAL A 211 7.47 -5.46 12.54
CA VAL A 211 6.54 -6.01 11.55
C VAL A 211 5.31 -6.59 12.24
N VAL A 212 4.13 -6.30 11.71
CA VAL A 212 2.86 -6.96 12.06
C VAL A 212 2.17 -7.48 10.81
N VAL A 213 1.48 -8.61 10.93
CA VAL A 213 0.58 -9.15 9.90
C VAL A 213 -0.86 -8.91 10.35
N VAL A 214 -1.65 -8.34 9.45
CA VAL A 214 -2.98 -7.80 9.75
C VAL A 214 -3.98 -8.38 8.74
N ARG A 215 -5.12 -8.89 9.22
CA ARG A 215 -6.25 -9.32 8.39
C ARG A 215 -7.10 -8.11 7.97
N ARG A 216 -8.07 -8.35 7.07
CA ARG A 216 -9.21 -7.42 6.96
C ARG A 216 -9.92 -7.29 8.31
N GLY A 217 -10.52 -6.12 8.53
CA GLY A 217 -11.04 -5.74 9.85
C GLY A 217 -9.97 -5.21 10.82
N ASN A 218 -8.75 -4.97 10.34
CA ASN A 218 -7.61 -4.48 11.13
C ASN A 218 -7.28 -5.42 12.30
N LEU A 219 -7.45 -6.73 12.12
CA LEU A 219 -7.16 -7.74 13.16
C LEU A 219 -5.69 -8.17 13.11
N LEU A 220 -5.02 -8.18 14.26
CA LEU A 220 -3.62 -8.57 14.38
C LEU A 220 -3.50 -10.11 14.34
N ALA A 221 -2.90 -10.64 13.27
CA ALA A 221 -2.66 -12.07 13.10
C ALA A 221 -1.28 -12.51 13.59
N HIS A 222 -0.26 -11.64 13.45
CA HIS A 222 1.11 -11.98 13.83
C HIS A 222 1.95 -10.73 14.13
N ARG A 223 2.98 -10.86 14.97
CA ARG A 223 3.96 -9.81 15.28
C ARG A 223 5.37 -10.39 15.23
N GLY A 224 6.31 -9.63 14.67
CA GLY A 224 7.72 -9.99 14.61
C GLY A 224 8.08 -10.92 13.45
N GLY A 225 9.24 -11.56 13.54
CA GLY A 225 9.73 -12.53 12.55
C GLY A 225 8.79 -13.72 12.32
N GLY A 226 8.89 -14.32 11.14
CA GLY A 226 7.94 -15.35 10.67
C GLY A 226 6.70 -14.76 9.99
N ALA A 227 6.75 -13.47 9.64
CA ALA A 227 5.66 -12.76 8.97
C ALA A 227 5.31 -13.39 7.61
N ALA A 228 6.28 -13.97 6.90
CA ALA A 228 6.03 -14.64 5.62
C ALA A 228 5.20 -15.92 5.79
N ALA A 229 5.47 -16.69 6.85
CA ALA A 229 4.69 -17.89 7.17
C ALA A 229 3.26 -17.49 7.59
N ALA A 230 3.13 -16.48 8.44
CA ALA A 230 1.83 -15.94 8.85
C ALA A 230 1.03 -15.42 7.64
N LEU A 231 1.66 -14.68 6.73
CA LEU A 231 1.03 -14.21 5.48
C LEU A 231 0.44 -15.38 4.67
N GLU A 232 1.17 -16.48 4.51
CA GLU A 232 0.72 -17.63 3.74
C GLU A 232 -0.43 -18.39 4.43
N VAL A 233 -0.40 -18.50 5.76
CA VAL A 233 -1.51 -19.06 6.54
C VAL A 233 -2.77 -18.23 6.34
N GLU A 234 -2.64 -16.91 6.48
CA GLU A 234 -3.74 -15.96 6.36
C GLU A 234 -4.35 -15.86 4.96
N ARG A 235 -3.54 -16.11 3.93
CA ARG A 235 -4.01 -16.17 2.53
C ARG A 235 -4.80 -17.44 2.20
N LYS A 236 -4.62 -18.52 2.96
CA LYS A 236 -5.16 -19.86 2.67
C LYS A 236 -6.21 -20.34 3.66
N ARG A 237 -6.36 -19.68 4.81
CA ARG A 237 -7.38 -20.03 5.82
C ARG A 237 -8.81 -19.88 5.29
N ALA A 238 -9.76 -20.48 5.99
CA ALA A 238 -11.18 -20.23 5.75
C ALA A 238 -11.50 -18.74 5.96
N LEU A 239 -12.49 -18.24 5.22
CA LEU A 239 -13.10 -16.96 5.54
C LEU A 239 -13.78 -17.02 6.90
N THR A 240 -13.66 -15.94 7.65
CA THR A 240 -14.52 -15.70 8.82
C THR A 240 -15.98 -15.52 8.38
N GLY A 241 -16.92 -15.63 9.32
CA GLY A 241 -18.34 -15.38 9.04
C GLY A 241 -18.58 -13.98 8.42
N GLU A 242 -17.98 -12.94 9.01
CA GLU A 242 -18.08 -11.57 8.51
C GLU A 242 -17.49 -11.42 7.10
N GLU A 243 -16.31 -12.00 6.84
CA GLU A 243 -15.69 -11.94 5.50
C GLU A 243 -16.55 -12.64 4.45
N ARG A 244 -17.16 -13.77 4.80
CA ARG A 244 -18.07 -14.51 3.92
C ARG A 244 -19.32 -13.69 3.62
N GLU A 245 -19.99 -13.16 4.63
CA GLU A 245 -21.19 -12.34 4.47
C GLU A 245 -20.92 -11.10 3.61
N VAL A 246 -19.80 -10.40 3.86
CA VAL A 246 -19.39 -9.24 3.05
C VAL A 246 -19.09 -9.66 1.61
N ALA A 247 -18.38 -10.77 1.40
CA ALA A 247 -18.07 -11.24 0.06
C ALA A 247 -19.33 -11.63 -0.72
N GLU A 248 -20.24 -12.38 -0.12
CA GLU A 248 -21.50 -12.79 -0.73
C GLU A 248 -22.34 -11.58 -1.14
N ARG A 249 -22.51 -10.61 -0.24
CA ARG A 249 -23.20 -9.34 -0.53
C ARG A 249 -22.54 -8.59 -1.68
N ASP A 250 -21.23 -8.42 -1.64
CA ASP A 250 -20.48 -7.69 -2.66
C ASP A 250 -20.59 -8.36 -4.03
N MET A 251 -20.54 -9.70 -4.08
CA MET A 251 -20.74 -10.48 -5.31
C MET A 251 -22.16 -10.36 -5.84
N GLU A 252 -23.18 -10.43 -4.98
CA GLU A 252 -24.58 -10.21 -5.38
C GLU A 252 -24.80 -8.83 -5.98
N GLU A 253 -24.27 -7.78 -5.35
CA GLU A 253 -24.37 -6.42 -5.87
C GLU A 253 -23.69 -6.27 -7.23
N LEU A 254 -22.53 -6.89 -7.43
CA LEU A 254 -21.84 -6.86 -8.72
C LEU A 254 -22.58 -7.67 -9.80
N ARG A 255 -23.20 -8.81 -9.48
CA ARG A 255 -24.05 -9.57 -10.43
C ARG A 255 -25.24 -8.75 -10.92
N ARG A 256 -25.80 -7.87 -10.08
CA ARG A 256 -26.93 -6.98 -10.48
C ARG A 256 -26.56 -6.00 -11.58
N LEU A 257 -25.28 -5.80 -11.89
CA LEU A 257 -24.85 -4.99 -13.04
C LEU A 257 -25.21 -5.65 -14.37
N GLY A 258 -25.37 -6.97 -14.42
CA GLY A 258 -25.69 -7.72 -15.64
C GLY A 258 -24.60 -7.65 -16.72
N ASP A 259 -23.35 -7.39 -16.32
CA ASP A 259 -22.19 -7.35 -17.21
C ASP A 259 -21.52 -8.74 -17.29
N PRO A 260 -21.51 -9.40 -18.47
CA PRO A 260 -20.93 -10.74 -18.61
C PRO A 260 -19.44 -10.84 -18.25
N GLY A 261 -18.69 -9.76 -18.44
CA GLY A 261 -17.26 -9.70 -18.08
C GLY A 261 -17.04 -9.56 -16.58
N VAL A 262 -17.96 -8.91 -15.86
CA VAL A 262 -18.00 -8.93 -14.39
C VAL A 262 -18.38 -10.32 -13.90
N ASP A 263 -19.43 -10.93 -14.45
CA ASP A 263 -19.90 -12.25 -14.03
C ASP A 263 -18.83 -13.33 -14.19
N ALA A 264 -18.08 -13.32 -15.29
CA ALA A 264 -16.95 -14.23 -15.50
C ALA A 264 -15.86 -14.06 -14.41
N GLN A 265 -15.53 -12.82 -14.06
CA GLN A 265 -14.57 -12.55 -12.98
C GLN A 265 -15.11 -12.97 -11.61
N LEU A 266 -16.41 -12.80 -11.35
CA LEU A 266 -17.04 -13.27 -10.12
C LEU A 266 -17.03 -14.80 -10.00
N GLN A 267 -17.18 -15.52 -11.12
CA GLN A 267 -17.04 -16.98 -11.13
C GLN A 267 -15.62 -17.43 -10.76
N GLU A 268 -14.59 -16.76 -11.31
CA GLU A 268 -13.20 -17.03 -10.91
C GLU A 268 -12.96 -16.73 -9.43
N ILE A 269 -13.46 -15.58 -8.95
CA ILE A 269 -13.36 -15.19 -7.55
C ILE A 269 -14.03 -16.23 -6.65
N GLN A 270 -15.24 -16.71 -7.01
CA GLN A 270 -15.92 -17.76 -6.27
C GLN A 270 -15.04 -19.00 -6.15
N GLY A 271 -14.45 -19.46 -7.26
CA GLY A 271 -13.55 -20.61 -7.26
C GLY A 271 -12.33 -20.43 -6.35
N LEU A 272 -11.76 -19.22 -6.30
CA LEU A 272 -10.66 -18.89 -5.37
C LEU A 272 -11.11 -18.94 -3.90
N LEU A 273 -12.31 -18.44 -3.60
CA LEU A 273 -12.85 -18.45 -2.24
C LEU A 273 -13.26 -19.86 -1.79
N ASP A 274 -13.80 -20.67 -2.69
CA ASP A 274 -14.17 -22.06 -2.43
C ASP A 274 -12.95 -22.96 -2.21
N GLY A 275 -11.80 -22.59 -2.80
CA GLY A 275 -10.52 -23.28 -2.64
C GLY A 275 -9.77 -22.97 -1.32
N LEU A 276 -10.32 -22.10 -0.47
CA LEU A 276 -9.73 -21.81 0.84
C LEU A 276 -9.90 -22.99 1.81
N GLY A 277 -9.04 -23.02 2.84
CA GLY A 277 -9.08 -24.03 3.87
C GLY A 277 -10.38 -24.03 4.69
N SER A 278 -10.50 -24.98 5.62
CA SER A 278 -11.69 -25.16 6.47
C SER A 278 -11.56 -24.56 7.87
N VAL A 279 -10.37 -24.08 8.25
CA VAL A 279 -10.10 -23.48 9.56
C VAL A 279 -9.82 -21.99 9.37
N ASP A 280 -10.52 -21.13 10.11
CA ASP A 280 -10.46 -19.65 10.01
C ASP A 280 -9.32 -19.01 10.81
N GLY A 281 -8.53 -19.84 11.51
CA GLY A 281 -7.39 -19.38 12.32
C GLY A 281 -7.78 -18.71 13.64
N GLY A 282 -9.03 -18.84 14.11
CA GLY A 282 -9.46 -18.44 15.45
C GLY A 282 -9.74 -16.94 15.65
N GLU A 283 -10.17 -16.60 16.87
CA GLU A 283 -10.48 -15.24 17.30
C GLU A 283 -9.21 -14.40 17.45
N LEU A 284 -9.18 -13.25 16.78
CA LEU A 284 -8.07 -12.31 16.84
C LEU A 284 -8.49 -10.97 17.41
N GLN A 285 -7.53 -10.30 18.03
CA GLN A 285 -7.73 -8.94 18.55
C GLN A 285 -7.52 -7.91 17.45
N ALA A 286 -8.22 -6.78 17.57
CA ALA A 286 -7.94 -5.61 16.74
C ALA A 286 -6.51 -5.10 16.98
N LEU A 287 -5.85 -4.67 15.91
CA LEU A 287 -4.55 -4.01 15.98
C LEU A 287 -4.68 -2.73 16.81
N ARG A 288 -3.98 -2.70 17.93
CA ARG A 288 -3.85 -1.51 18.78
C ARG A 288 -2.82 -0.57 18.14
N ALA A 289 -3.31 0.36 17.33
CA ALA A 289 -2.51 1.25 16.50
C ALA A 289 -1.44 2.02 17.28
N ASP A 290 -1.84 2.62 18.41
CA ASP A 290 -0.94 3.41 19.25
C ASP A 290 0.21 2.53 19.79
N GLU A 291 -0.11 1.33 20.29
CA GLU A 291 0.91 0.39 20.77
C GLU A 291 1.82 -0.09 19.65
N PHE A 292 1.29 -0.35 18.45
CA PHE A 292 2.11 -0.74 17.31
C PHE A 292 3.12 0.36 16.91
N ILE A 293 2.70 1.62 16.98
CA ILE A 293 3.56 2.75 16.63
C ILE A 293 4.62 2.98 17.71
N THR A 294 4.26 2.90 19.00
CA THR A 294 5.16 3.21 20.11
C THR A 294 6.01 2.03 20.60
N ASP A 295 5.70 0.79 20.17
CA ASP A 295 6.42 -0.42 20.59
C ASP A 295 7.94 -0.27 20.46
N GLY A 296 8.71 -0.47 21.53
CA GLY A 296 10.18 -0.35 21.49
C GLY A 296 10.74 1.07 21.29
N LEU A 297 9.93 2.13 21.40
CA LEU A 297 10.42 3.52 21.47
C LEU A 297 10.70 3.99 22.90
N GLU A 298 10.32 3.22 23.91
CA GLU A 298 10.72 3.47 25.30
C GLU A 298 12.15 2.96 25.54
N ALA A 299 13.14 3.81 25.30
CA ALA A 299 14.51 3.72 25.81
C ALA A 299 15.14 5.11 25.95
#